data_AF-A0A2E9BAI8-F1
#
_entry.id   AF-A0A2E9BAI8-F1
#
_cell.length_a   1.000
_cell.length_b   1.000
_cell.length_c   1.000
_cell.angle_alpha   90.00
_cell.angle_beta   90.00
_cell.angle_gamma   90.00
#
_symmetry.space_group_name_H-M   'P 1'
#
loop_
_entity.id
_entity.type
_entity.pdbx_description
1 polymer ?
#
loop_
_entity_poly.entity_id
_entity_poly.type
_entity_poly.pdbx_seq_one_letter_code
_entity_poly.pdbx_strand_id
1 'polypeptide(L)' 'MLGWGAVIIWFSANILSQAAFIGMHGVPYDATNLLTALGSWSWVIVVAELLIWAIAGLLIFNKIRNKKQVIREIGF' A
#
# COMPACT_ATOMS: atom_id res chain seq x y z
N MET A 1 -16.51 -0.38 7.16
CA MET A 1 -16.26 -1.60 6.35
C MET A 1 -15.26 -1.35 5.21
N LEU A 2 -15.11 -0.13 4.69
CA LEU A 2 -14.25 0.18 3.53
C LEU A 2 -12.74 0.30 3.82
N GLY A 3 -12.30 0.57 5.06
CA GLY A 3 -10.89 0.92 5.33
C GLY A 3 -9.87 -0.21 5.05
N TRP A 4 -10.01 -1.35 5.72
CA TRP A 4 -9.06 -2.47 5.56
C TRP A 4 -9.22 -3.20 4.22
N GLY A 5 -10.44 -3.23 3.66
CA GLY A 5 -10.69 -3.81 2.34
C GLY A 5 -9.92 -3.07 1.24
N ALA A 6 -9.88 -1.73 1.29
CA ALA A 6 -9.10 -0.94 0.33
C ALA A 6 -7.61 -1.25 0.38
N VAL A 7 -7.03 -1.43 1.58
CA VAL A 7 -5.62 -1.78 1.75
C VAL A 7 -5.31 -3.17 1.17
N ILE A 8 -6.17 -4.15 1.41
CA ILE A 8 -6.00 -5.52 0.88
C ILE A 8 -6.12 -5.52 -0.65
N ILE A 9 -7.12 -4.85 -1.21
CA ILE A 9 -7.33 -4.78 -2.66
C ILE A 9 -6.13 -4.11 -3.34
N TRP A 10 -5.64 -2.99 -2.78
CA TRP A 10 -4.46 -2.31 -3.30
C TRP A 10 -3.20 -3.19 -3.23
N PHE A 11 -2.97 -3.86 -2.10
CA PHE A 11 -1.82 -4.75 -1.93
C PHE A 11 -1.88 -5.95 -2.91
N SER A 12 -3.04 -6.58 -3.03
CA SER A 12 -3.26 -7.69 -3.96
C SER A 12 -3.11 -7.25 -5.41
N ALA A 13 -3.58 -6.05 -5.77
CA ALA A 13 -3.42 -5.51 -7.12
C ALA A 13 -1.95 -5.28 -7.49
N ASN A 14 -1.13 -4.79 -6.54
CA ASN A 14 0.32 -4.62 -6.74
C ASN A 14 1.03 -5.96 -6.96
N ILE A 15 0.74 -6.97 -6.12
CA ILE A 15 1.32 -8.32 -6.30
C ILE A 15 0.87 -8.94 -7.62
N LEU A 16 -0.41 -8.82 -7.96
CA LEU A 16 -0.95 -9.37 -9.21
C LEU A 16 -0.32 -8.70 -10.44
N SER A 17 -0.14 -7.39 -10.41
CA SER A 17 0.53 -6.64 -11.47
C SER A 17 1.97 -7.12 -11.66
N GLN A 18 2.71 -7.30 -10.55
CA GLN A 18 4.08 -7.79 -10.58
C GLN A 18 4.15 -9.25 -11.08
N ALA A 19 3.24 -10.12 -10.64
CA ALA A 19 3.17 -11.51 -11.09
C ALA A 19 2.83 -11.62 -12.59
N ALA A 20 1.90 -10.80 -13.08
CA ALA A 20 1.53 -10.76 -14.49
C ALA A 20 2.72 -10.32 -15.37
N PHE A 21 3.47 -9.30 -14.93
CA PHE A 21 4.66 -8.82 -15.63
C PHE A 21 5.77 -9.88 -15.68
N ILE A 22 6.04 -10.56 -14.56
CA ILE A 22 6.99 -11.68 -14.51
C ILE A 22 6.54 -12.79 -15.46
N GLY A 23 5.25 -13.10 -15.49
CA GLY A 23 4.68 -14.10 -16.40
C GLY A 23 4.89 -13.76 -17.88
N MET A 24 4.88 -12.49 -18.25
CA MET A 24 5.05 -12.03 -19.65
C MET A 24 6.50 -11.80 -20.05
N HIS A 25 7.34 -11.28 -19.15
CA HIS A 25 8.70 -10.83 -19.49
C HIS A 25 9.81 -11.67 -18.85
N GLY A 26 9.49 -12.61 -17.95
CA GLY A 26 10.45 -13.51 -17.30
C GLY A 26 11.40 -12.84 -16.30
N VAL A 27 11.29 -11.53 -16.13
CA VAL A 27 12.10 -10.72 -15.20
C VAL A 27 11.19 -9.99 -14.21
N PRO A 28 11.65 -9.79 -12.96
CA PRO A 28 10.92 -8.98 -12.00
C PRO A 28 10.77 -7.54 -12.48
N TYR A 29 9.76 -6.86 -11.93
CA TYR A 29 9.50 -5.46 -12.21
C TYR A 29 10.71 -4.61 -11.85
N ASP A 30 11.37 -4.03 -12.85
CA ASP A 30 12.44 -3.07 -12.62
C ASP A 30 11.81 -1.69 -12.39
N ALA A 31 11.56 -1.39 -11.12
CA ALA A 31 10.93 -0.14 -10.71
C ALA A 31 11.72 1.07 -11.21
N THR A 32 13.05 1.01 -11.20
CA THR A 32 13.96 2.07 -11.67
C THR A 32 13.83 2.30 -13.17
N ASN A 33 13.82 1.22 -13.96
CA ASN A 33 13.63 1.35 -15.41
C ASN A 33 12.22 1.81 -15.76
N LEU A 34 11.19 1.40 -15.02
CA LEU A 34 9.82 1.87 -15.24
C LEU A 34 9.67 3.36 -14.89
N LEU A 35 10.23 3.80 -13.77
CA LEU A 35 10.24 5.20 -13.34
C LEU A 35 10.94 6.09 -14.36
N THR A 36 12.06 5.61 -14.90
CA THR A 36 12.85 6.33 -15.89
C THR A 36 12.13 6.34 -17.25
N ALA A 37 11.51 5.22 -17.65
CA ALA A 37 10.74 5.11 -18.89
C ALA A 37 9.47 5.99 -18.90
N LEU A 38 8.85 6.20 -17.73
CA LEU A 38 7.66 7.07 -17.58
C LEU A 38 8.02 8.57 -17.53
N GLY A 39 9.30 8.92 -17.38
CA GLY A 39 9.75 10.31 -17.33
C GLY A 39 9.02 11.08 -16.22
N SER A 40 8.48 12.26 -16.52
CA SER A 40 7.77 13.12 -15.54
C SER A 40 6.52 12.49 -14.92
N TRP A 41 5.89 11.50 -15.56
CA TRP A 41 4.69 10.83 -15.04
C TRP A 41 4.98 9.90 -13.86
N SER A 42 6.23 9.53 -13.65
CA SER A 42 6.65 8.72 -12.52
C SER A 42 6.32 9.36 -11.16
N TRP A 43 6.37 10.69 -11.07
CA TRP A 43 5.99 11.42 -9.85
C TRP A 43 4.54 11.21 -9.46
N VAL A 44 3.64 11.01 -10.42
CA VAL A 44 2.22 10.75 -10.14
C VAL A 44 2.03 9.40 -9.44
N ILE A 45 2.77 8.38 -9.88
CA ILE A 45 2.74 7.04 -9.28
C ILE A 45 3.32 7.09 -7.87
N VAL A 46 4.47 7.75 -7.70
CA VAL A 46 5.10 7.91 -6.37
C VAL A 46 4.19 8.64 -5.39
N VAL A 47 3.52 9.70 -5.82
CA VAL A 47 2.55 10.43 -4.98
C VAL A 47 1.35 9.54 -4.63
N ALA A 48 0.81 8.77 -5.58
CA ALA A 48 -0.27 7.83 -5.31
C ALA A 48 0.13 6.76 -4.29
N GLU A 49 1.34 6.20 -4.42
CA GLU A 49 1.92 5.24 -3.46
C GLU A 49 1.97 5.85 -2.05
N LEU A 50 2.52 7.06 -1.91
CA LEU A 50 2.67 7.76 -0.63
C LEU A 50 1.32 8.06 0.02
N LEU A 51 0.31 8.44 -0.75
CA LEU A 51 -1.05 8.67 -0.24
C LEU A 51 -1.66 7.39 0.33
N ILE A 52 -1.43 6.25 -0.32
CA ILE A 52 -1.96 4.96 0.14
C ILE A 52 -1.21 4.48 1.39
N TRP A 53 0.11 4.68 1.45
CA TRP A 53 0.90 4.45 2.66
C TRP A 53 0.44 5.34 3.83
N ALA A 54 0.08 6.59 3.58
CA ALA A 54 -0.47 7.49 4.61
C ALA A 54 -1.82 7.00 5.15
N ILE A 55 -2.73 6.56 4.28
CA ILE A 55 -4.03 5.99 4.67
C ILE A 55 -3.83 4.70 5.48
N ALA A 56 -2.95 3.81 5.02
CA ALA A 56 -2.63 2.57 5.73
C ALA A 56 -2.05 2.87 7.13
N GLY A 57 -1.13 3.83 7.23
CA GLY A 57 -0.54 4.27 8.50
C GLY A 57 -1.60 4.81 9.48
N LEU A 58 -2.52 5.65 9.00
CA LEU A 58 -3.63 6.18 9.82
C LEU A 58 -4.56 5.07 10.32
N LEU A 59 -4.89 4.09 9.47
CA LEU A 59 -5.75 2.96 9.85
C LEU A 59 -5.09 2.06 10.91
N ILE A 60 -3.80 1.79 10.78
CA ILE A 60 -3.01 1.03 11.77
C ILE A 60 -2.94 1.82 13.08
N PHE A 61 -2.60 3.11 13.01
CA PHE A 61 -2.49 3.98 14.19
C PHE A 61 -3.80 4.04 14.98
N ASN A 62 -4.93 4.24 14.30
CA ASN A 62 -6.25 4.24 14.92
C ASN A 62 -6.59 2.90 15.57
N LYS A 63 -6.22 1.77 14.95
CA LYS A 63 -6.48 0.45 15.52
C LYS A 63 -5.64 0.17 16.78
N ILE A 64 -4.39 0.60 16.79
CA ILE A 64 -3.51 0.50 17.97
C ILE A 64 -4.01 1.41 19.10
N ARG A 65 -4.40 2.65 18.79
CA ARG A 65 -4.94 3.61 19.76
C ARG A 65 -6.22 3.09 20.43
N ASN A 66 -7.15 2.55 19.64
CA ASN A 66 -8.40 1.98 20.17
C ASN A 66 -8.15 0.77 21.08
N LYS A 67 -7.22 -0.13 20.73
CA LYS A 67 -6.82 -1.25 21.62
C LYS A 67 -6.21 -0.76 22.93
N LYS A 68 -5.35 0.27 22.89
CA LYS A 68 -4.75 0.86 24.09
C LYS A 68 -5.80 1.50 25.00
N GLN A 69 -6.83 2.16 24.44
CA GLN A 69 -7.92 2.74 25.22
C GLN A 69 -8.75 1.66 25.93
N VAL A 70 -9.19 0.63 25.20
CA VAL A 70 -10.01 -0.46 25.76
C VAL A 70 -9.25 -1.22 26.85
N ILE A 71 -7.97 -1.54 26.66
CA ILE A 71 -7.16 -2.22 27.68
C ILE A 71 -7.02 -1.35 28.96
N ARG A 72 -6.94 -0.03 28.80
CA ARG A 72 -6.85 0.90 29.94
C ARG A 72 -8.16 0.98 30.74
N GLU A 73 -9.31 0.75 30.10
CA GLU A 73 -10.62 0.71 30.78
C GLU A 73 -10.89 -0.61 31.49
N ILE A 74 -10.30 -1.73 31.04
CA ILE A 74 -10.48 -3.07 31.66
C ILE A 74 -9.42 -3.32 32.76
N GLY A 75 -8.29 -2.61 32.72
CA GLY A 75 -7.18 -2.74 33.68
C GLY A 75 -7.32 -1.92 34.96
N PHE A 76 -8.52 -1.41 35.27
CA PHE A 76 -8.91 -0.77 36.53
C PHE A 76 -10.19 -1.40 37.06
#